data_AF-A0A060WB00-F1
#
_entry.id   AF-A0A060WB00-F1
#
_cell.length_a   1.000
_cell.length_b   1.000
_cell.length_c   1.000
_cell.angle_alpha   90.00
_cell.angle_beta   90.00
_cell.angle_gamma   90.00
#
_symmetry.space_group_name_H-M   'P 1'
#
loop_
_entity.id
_entity.type
_entity.pdbx_description
1 polymer ?
#
loop_
_entity_poly.entity_id
_entity_poly.type
_entity_poly.pdbx_seq_one_letter_code
_entity_poly.pdbx_strand_id
1 'polypeptide(L)'
;MVTCLLLFDQRLKMPQALSDVWIHFTAANVEGKAVYICEYCAKSYVKNVTKMQNHLTKCTKFPQRSQHATSDKIFYKSTDTRDNRQTGLYIADELKAVINDLGPQKVFGLVTDNAANMTAVWSKAEGSYPHITPIGCAAHSLNLLLKDIMALKTMDTLYKRAKEMVRFAAIT
;
A
#
# COMPACT_ATOMS: atom_id res chain seq x y z
N MET A 1 -9.17 15.01 -11.79
CA MET A 1 -9.34 13.54 -11.65
C MET A 1 -8.33 13.07 -10.61
N VAL A 2 -8.71 13.15 -9.34
CA VAL A 2 -7.95 12.71 -8.15
C VAL A 2 -8.91 11.70 -7.49
N THR A 3 -8.59 10.52 -6.99
CA THR A 3 -7.37 10.05 -6.32
C THR A 3 -7.46 8.51 -6.32
N CYS A 4 -6.38 7.80 -6.64
CA CYS A 4 -6.33 6.35 -6.44
C CYS A 4 -5.95 6.08 -4.98
N LEU A 5 -6.94 6.04 -4.08
CA LEU A 5 -6.76 5.58 -2.69
C LEU A 5 -6.69 4.05 -2.70
N LEU A 6 -5.58 3.50 -3.14
CA LEU A 6 -5.31 2.06 -3.04
C LEU A 6 -4.04 1.83 -2.24
N LEU A 7 -4.20 1.79 -0.91
CA LEU A 7 -3.56 0.79 -0.07
C LEU A 7 -4.53 0.46 1.08
N PHE A 8 -5.51 -0.41 0.78
CA PHE A 8 -6.05 -1.28 1.82
C PHE A 8 -4.91 -2.22 2.22
N ASP A 9 -4.27 -1.98 3.35
CA ASP A 9 -3.60 -3.06 4.06
C ASP A 9 -4.22 -3.15 5.46
N GLN A 10 -4.99 -4.21 5.68
CA GLN A 10 -5.47 -4.60 7.01
C GLN A 10 -4.33 -5.05 7.94
N ARG A 11 -3.06 -4.68 7.70
CA ARG A 11 -1.94 -5.25 8.43
C ARG A 11 -0.88 -4.20 8.73
N LEU A 12 -0.94 -3.66 9.95
CA LEU A 12 0.27 -3.50 10.76
C LEU A 12 0.97 -4.87 10.83
N LYS A 13 1.80 -5.20 9.84
CA LYS A 13 2.89 -6.16 9.99
C LYS A 13 4.12 -5.36 10.37
N MET A 14 4.36 -5.33 11.67
CA MET A 14 5.68 -5.05 12.25
C MET A 14 6.77 -5.89 11.54
N PRO A 15 8.06 -5.48 11.64
CA PRO A 15 9.17 -6.16 10.98
C PRO A 15 9.12 -7.68 11.20
N GLN A 16 9.45 -8.43 10.14
CA GLN A 16 9.51 -9.89 10.17
C GLN A 16 10.55 -10.36 11.19
N ALA A 17 10.13 -10.57 12.44
CA ALA A 17 10.76 -11.57 13.29
C ALA A 17 10.35 -12.93 12.72
N LEU A 18 11.32 -13.75 12.32
CA LEU A 18 11.13 -15.19 12.14
C LEU A 18 10.35 -15.69 13.36
N SER A 19 9.09 -16.03 13.12
CA SER A 19 8.04 -16.20 14.11
C SER A 19 8.51 -16.93 15.35
N ASP A 20 8.28 -16.37 16.54
CA ASP A 20 8.37 -17.10 17.81
C ASP A 20 7.35 -18.24 17.83
N VAL A 21 7.70 -19.37 17.19
CA VAL A 21 6.83 -20.56 17.01
C VAL A 21 6.22 -20.99 18.34
N TRP A 22 6.98 -20.79 19.42
CA TRP A 22 6.63 -21.11 20.79
C TRP A 22 5.37 -20.40 21.30
N ILE A 23 4.99 -19.24 20.77
CA ILE A 23 3.77 -18.51 21.20
C ILE A 23 2.48 -19.27 20.89
N HIS A 24 2.56 -20.28 20.02
CA HIS A 24 1.43 -21.08 19.57
C HIS A 24 1.37 -22.46 20.26
N PHE A 25 2.27 -22.71 21.22
CA PHE A 25 2.38 -24.00 21.89
C PHE A 25 2.53 -23.84 23.41
N THR A 26 1.76 -24.60 24.16
CA THR A 26 1.88 -24.71 25.61
C THR A 26 2.86 -25.82 25.98
N ALA A 27 3.82 -25.52 26.86
CA ALA A 27 4.74 -26.53 27.39
C ALA A 27 4.04 -27.42 28.44
N ALA A 28 4.22 -28.74 28.34
CA ALA A 28 3.71 -29.73 29.28
C ALA A 28 4.77 -30.80 29.56
N ASN A 29 4.68 -31.42 30.73
CA ASN A 29 5.55 -32.54 31.12
C ASN A 29 4.72 -33.81 31.17
N VAL A 30 4.96 -34.72 30.22
CA VAL A 30 4.33 -36.04 30.19
C VAL A 30 5.42 -37.07 30.45
N GLU A 31 5.29 -37.87 31.51
CA GLU A 31 6.23 -38.95 31.85
C GLU A 31 7.70 -38.49 31.97
N GLY A 32 7.92 -37.30 32.55
CA GLY A 32 9.27 -36.73 32.72
C GLY A 32 9.91 -36.16 31.45
N LYS A 33 9.18 -36.08 30.34
CA LYS A 33 9.63 -35.48 29.08
C LYS A 33 8.92 -34.15 28.82
N ALA A 34 9.71 -33.11 28.52
CA ALA A 34 9.20 -31.81 28.11
C ALA A 34 8.63 -31.88 26.68
N VAL A 35 7.32 -31.71 26.56
CA VAL A 35 6.57 -31.69 25.30
C VAL A 35 5.86 -30.35 25.10
N TYR A 36 5.59 -30.00 23.85
CA TYR A 36 4.94 -28.76 23.44
C TYR A 36 3.64 -29.09 22.72
N ILE A 37 2.52 -28.59 23.21
CA ILE A 37 1.18 -28.90 22.72
C ILE A 37 0.67 -27.71 21.93
N CYS A 38 0.28 -27.93 20.67
CA CYS A 38 -0.31 -26.90 19.82
C CYS A 38 -1.67 -26.44 20.39
N GLU A 39 -1.83 -25.14 20.63
CA GLU A 39 -3.05 -24.57 21.24
C GLU A 39 -4.29 -24.71 20.35
N TYR A 40 -4.09 -24.89 19.05
CA TYR A 40 -5.19 -24.94 18.07
C TYR A 40 -5.72 -26.35 17.81
N CYS A 41 -4.85 -27.36 17.85
CA CYS A 41 -5.22 -28.74 17.50
C CYS A 41 -4.84 -29.79 18.53
N ALA A 42 -4.23 -29.38 19.66
CA ALA A 42 -3.78 -30.24 20.75
C ALA A 42 -2.75 -31.31 20.38
N LYS A 43 -2.08 -31.20 19.22
CA LYS A 43 -0.98 -32.11 18.85
C LYS A 43 0.28 -31.82 19.67
N SER A 44 0.89 -32.85 20.23
CA SER A 44 2.12 -32.77 21.03
C SER A 44 3.38 -32.96 20.18
N TYR A 45 4.41 -32.17 20.47
CA TYR A 45 5.71 -32.17 19.79
C TYR A 45 6.86 -32.17 20.80
N VAL A 46 7.95 -32.84 20.48
CA VAL A 46 9.24 -32.66 21.18
C VAL A 46 9.86 -31.34 20.71
N LYS A 47 10.71 -30.70 21.53
CA LYS A 47 11.39 -29.42 21.27
C LYS A 47 12.13 -29.39 19.93
N ASN A 48 11.43 -29.09 18.83
CA ASN A 48 11.97 -29.04 17.48
C ASN A 48 11.23 -27.98 16.68
N VAL A 49 11.88 -26.84 16.50
CA VAL A 49 11.31 -25.64 15.87
C VAL A 49 10.79 -25.94 14.47
N THR A 50 11.58 -26.63 13.64
CA THR A 50 11.21 -26.92 12.25
C THR A 50 9.98 -27.82 12.15
N LYS A 51 9.89 -28.85 13.00
CA LYS A 51 8.70 -29.73 13.06
C LYS A 51 7.46 -28.97 13.50
N MET A 52 7.60 -28.08 14.47
CA MET A 52 6.51 -27.24 14.98
C MET A 52 6.07 -26.20 13.93
N GLN A 53 6.99 -25.58 13.19
CA GLN A 53 6.69 -24.70 12.06
C GLN A 53 5.96 -25.43 10.93
N ASN A 54 6.49 -26.58 10.52
CA ASN A 54 5.87 -27.42 9.48
C ASN A 54 4.48 -27.92 9.89
N HIS A 55 4.23 -28.03 11.19
CA HIS A 55 2.89 -28.29 11.69
C HIS A 55 1.99 -27.06 11.50
N LEU A 56 2.40 -25.87 11.94
CA LEU A 56 1.59 -24.64 11.83
C LEU A 56 1.18 -24.35 10.36
N THR A 57 2.06 -24.60 9.39
CA THR A 57 1.74 -24.43 7.96
C THR A 57 0.68 -25.40 7.44
N LYS A 58 0.49 -26.55 8.11
CA LYS A 58 -0.45 -27.62 7.71
C LYS A 58 -1.60 -27.80 8.70
N CYS A 59 -1.62 -27.04 9.79
CA CYS A 59 -2.62 -27.18 10.83
C CYS A 59 -3.95 -26.63 10.31
N THR A 60 -5.00 -27.45 10.36
CA THR A 60 -6.34 -27.10 9.87
C THR A 60 -7.08 -26.14 10.79
N LYS A 61 -6.72 -26.12 12.08
CA LYS A 61 -7.29 -25.24 13.10
C LYS A 61 -6.42 -24.03 13.41
N PHE A 62 -5.19 -24.01 12.91
CA PHE A 62 -4.37 -22.81 12.98
C PHE A 62 -5.01 -21.77 12.06
N PRO A 63 -5.20 -20.51 12.51
CA PRO A 63 -5.61 -19.45 11.61
C PRO A 63 -4.52 -19.28 10.55
N GLN A 64 -4.68 -19.99 9.42
CA GLN A 64 -3.73 -19.95 8.32
C GLN A 64 -3.68 -18.50 7.85
N ARG A 65 -2.50 -17.89 7.98
CA ARG A 65 -2.22 -16.60 7.36
C ARG A 65 -2.45 -16.80 5.87
N SER A 66 -3.56 -16.32 5.34
CA SER A 66 -3.84 -16.32 3.91
C SER A 66 -2.65 -15.67 3.20
N GLN A 67 -1.87 -16.52 2.56
CA GLN A 67 -0.84 -16.12 1.62
C GLN A 67 -1.59 -15.64 0.39
N HIS A 68 -1.38 -14.37 0.05
CA HIS A 68 -1.98 -13.69 -1.11
C HIS A 68 -3.50 -13.81 -1.26
N ALA A 69 -4.26 -13.08 -0.44
CA ALA A 69 -5.40 -12.39 -1.03
C ALA A 69 -4.82 -11.26 -1.90
N THR A 70 -4.87 -11.41 -3.22
CA THR A 70 -4.90 -10.22 -4.08
C THR A 70 -6.17 -9.48 -3.67
N SER A 71 -6.03 -8.43 -2.87
CA SER A 71 -7.15 -7.52 -2.61
C SER A 71 -7.67 -7.07 -3.97
N ASP A 72 -8.92 -7.39 -4.29
CA ASP A 72 -9.54 -6.88 -5.50
C ASP A 72 -9.41 -5.35 -5.49
N LYS A 73 -8.95 -4.80 -6.61
CA LYS A 73 -8.80 -3.35 -6.76
C LYS A 73 -10.19 -2.77 -6.93
N ILE A 74 -10.71 -2.15 -5.88
CA ILE A 74 -12.05 -1.57 -5.89
C ILE A 74 -11.93 -0.08 -6.20
N PHE A 75 -12.73 0.36 -7.17
CA PHE A 75 -12.98 1.78 -7.37
C PHE A 75 -13.99 2.26 -6.30
N TYR A 76 -13.56 3.13 -5.39
CA TYR A 76 -14.40 3.56 -4.27
C TYR A 76 -15.34 4.71 -4.63
N LYS A 77 -14.80 5.83 -5.11
CA LYS A 77 -15.56 7.05 -5.36
C LYS A 77 -14.87 7.94 -6.39
N SER A 78 -15.67 8.57 -7.25
CA SER A 78 -15.28 9.75 -8.03
C SER A 78 -16.15 10.91 -7.58
N THR A 79 -15.55 12.08 -7.34
CA THR A 79 -16.29 13.31 -7.12
C THR A 79 -15.99 14.26 -8.27
N ASP A 80 -17.03 14.79 -8.92
CA ASP A 80 -16.88 15.90 -9.85
C ASP A 80 -16.75 17.21 -9.07
N THR A 81 -15.69 17.97 -9.35
CA THR A 81 -15.44 19.25 -8.68
C THR A 81 -16.29 20.39 -9.25
N ARG A 82 -16.96 20.21 -10.41
CA ARG A 82 -17.71 21.28 -11.10
C ARG A 82 -16.87 22.57 -11.17
N ASP A 83 -17.46 23.70 -10.78
CA ASP A 83 -16.82 25.02 -10.74
C ASP A 83 -15.95 25.27 -9.50
N ASN A 84 -15.87 24.32 -8.56
CA ASN A 84 -15.04 24.52 -7.37
C ASN A 84 -13.57 24.51 -7.76
N ARG A 85 -12.85 25.54 -7.31
CA ARG A 85 -11.41 25.62 -7.47
C ARG A 85 -10.78 24.43 -6.73
N GLN A 86 -10.00 23.62 -7.47
CA GLN A 86 -9.24 22.47 -6.98
C GLN A 86 -8.07 22.89 -6.06
N THR A 87 -8.40 23.64 -5.01
CA THR A 87 -7.48 24.05 -3.95
C THR A 87 -7.08 22.83 -3.12
N GLY A 88 -5.88 22.85 -2.57
CA GLY A 88 -5.41 21.76 -1.72
C GLY A 88 -6.34 21.52 -0.52
N LEU A 89 -6.95 22.57 0.04
CA LEU A 89 -7.88 22.45 1.16
C LEU A 89 -9.15 21.69 0.78
N TYR A 90 -9.77 22.03 -0.35
CA TYR A 90 -10.96 21.33 -0.85
C TYR A 90 -10.68 19.84 -1.07
N ILE A 91 -9.55 19.54 -1.72
CA ILE A 91 -9.16 18.14 -1.99
C ILE A 91 -8.89 17.40 -0.67
N ALA A 92 -8.28 18.06 0.31
CA ALA A 92 -8.03 17.45 1.60
C ALA A 92 -9.32 17.13 2.37
N ASP A 93 -10.34 17.98 2.26
CA ASP A 93 -11.65 17.73 2.91
C ASP A 93 -12.41 16.57 2.24
N GLU A 94 -12.38 16.48 0.90
CA GLU A 94 -12.94 15.32 0.18
C GLU A 94 -12.24 14.01 0.56
N LEU A 95 -10.90 14.03 0.64
CA LEU A 95 -10.12 12.86 1.05
C LEU A 95 -10.40 12.47 2.50
N LYS A 96 -10.53 13.46 3.39
CA LYS A 96 -10.90 13.24 4.79
C LYS A 96 -12.25 12.53 4.91
N ALA A 97 -13.24 12.95 4.12
CA ALA A 97 -14.55 12.30 4.10
C ALA A 97 -14.43 10.82 3.69
N VAL A 98 -13.67 10.52 2.63
CA VAL A 98 -13.44 9.14 2.15
C VAL A 98 -12.70 8.28 3.19
N ILE A 99 -11.64 8.82 3.81
CA ILE A 99 -10.87 8.09 4.83
C ILE A 99 -11.75 7.75 6.05
N ASN A 100 -12.61 8.69 6.48
CA ASN A 100 -13.51 8.46 7.60
C ASN A 100 -14.60 7.42 7.28
N ASP A 101 -15.16 7.48 6.07
CA ASP A 101 -16.19 6.54 5.60
C ASP A 101 -15.65 5.11 5.48
N LEU A 102 -14.43 4.94 4.96
CA LEU A 102 -13.71 3.66 4.94
C LEU A 102 -13.36 3.15 6.35
N GLY A 103 -13.11 4.08 7.27
CA GLY A 103 -12.51 3.84 8.57
C GLY A 103 -10.99 4.12 8.51
N PRO A 104 -10.48 5.13 9.23
CA PRO A 104 -9.08 5.57 9.10
C PRO A 104 -8.04 4.48 9.36
N GLN A 105 -8.37 3.50 10.22
CA GLN A 105 -7.48 2.37 10.55
C GLN A 105 -7.31 1.37 9.41
N LYS A 106 -8.15 1.42 8.37
CA LYS A 106 -8.05 0.55 7.19
C LYS A 106 -7.22 1.17 6.07
N VAL A 107 -6.81 2.43 6.24
CA VAL A 107 -6.03 3.20 5.26
C VAL A 107 -4.60 3.29 5.79
N PHE A 108 -3.64 2.85 4.99
CA PHE A 108 -2.22 2.91 5.34
C PHE A 108 -1.49 4.06 4.62
N GLY A 109 -1.89 4.35 3.38
CA GLY A 109 -1.20 5.33 2.55
C GLY A 109 -2.15 6.12 1.69
N LEU A 110 -1.76 7.36 1.42
CA LEU A 110 -2.47 8.27 0.53
C LEU A 110 -1.57 8.58 -0.66
N VAL A 111 -1.95 8.12 -1.86
CA VAL A 111 -1.18 8.37 -3.08
C VAL A 111 -1.88 9.43 -3.92
N THR A 112 -1.22 10.57 -4.14
CA THR A 112 -1.72 11.67 -4.99
C THR A 112 -0.69 12.04 -6.05
N ASP A 113 -1.05 12.87 -7.02
CA ASP A 113 -0.02 13.51 -7.87
C ASP A 113 0.90 14.43 -7.04
N ASN A 114 1.95 14.96 -7.68
CA ASN A 114 2.93 15.83 -7.02
C ASN A 114 2.68 17.31 -7.33
N ALA A 115 1.43 17.70 -7.65
CA ALA A 115 1.12 19.09 -7.89
C ALA A 115 1.27 19.92 -6.60
N ALA A 116 1.55 21.22 -6.73
CA ALA A 116 1.85 22.09 -5.59
C ALA A 116 0.70 22.18 -4.56
N ASN A 117 -0.54 21.97 -5.01
CA ASN A 117 -1.72 21.92 -4.13
C ASN A 117 -1.73 20.67 -3.22
N MET A 118 -1.03 19.59 -3.58
CA MET A 118 -0.99 18.34 -2.80
C MET A 118 -0.16 18.48 -1.53
N THR A 119 0.77 19.43 -1.45
CA THR A 119 1.53 19.69 -0.21
C THR A 119 0.60 20.06 0.95
N ALA A 120 -0.43 20.86 0.70
CA ALA A 120 -1.42 21.21 1.72
C ALA A 120 -2.29 20.00 2.11
N VAL A 121 -2.57 19.11 1.16
CA VAL A 121 -3.30 17.86 1.40
C VAL A 121 -2.48 16.94 2.31
N TRP A 122 -1.20 16.74 2.01
CA TRP A 122 -0.30 15.89 2.77
C TRP A 122 -0.15 16.38 4.20
N SER A 123 0.14 17.68 4.39
CA SER A 123 0.25 18.28 5.72
C SER A 123 -1.04 18.09 6.54
N LYS A 124 -2.22 18.24 5.92
CA LYS A 124 -3.50 18.04 6.60
C LYS A 124 -3.77 16.57 6.92
N ALA A 125 -3.36 15.66 6.04
CA ALA A 125 -3.48 14.21 6.24
C ALA A 125 -2.56 13.73 7.37
N GLU A 126 -1.29 14.14 7.40
CA GLU A 126 -0.32 13.81 8.45
C GLU A 126 -0.80 14.33 9.82
N GLY A 127 -1.33 15.56 9.86
CA GLY A 127 -1.87 16.13 11.09
C GLY A 127 -3.15 15.44 11.59
N SER A 128 -4.00 14.95 10.67
CA SER A 128 -5.27 14.30 11.02
C SER A 128 -5.13 12.81 11.30
N TYR A 129 -4.17 12.15 10.64
CA TYR A 129 -3.97 10.70 10.64
C TYR A 129 -2.47 10.37 10.65
N PRO A 130 -1.80 10.42 11.82
CA PRO A 130 -0.35 10.23 11.89
C PRO A 130 0.16 8.86 11.38
N HIS A 131 -0.73 7.86 11.28
CA HIS A 131 -0.40 6.53 10.77
C HIS A 131 -0.56 6.39 9.24
N ILE A 132 -1.09 7.40 8.55
CA ILE A 132 -1.28 7.41 7.10
C ILE A 132 -0.12 8.15 6.45
N THR A 133 0.64 7.45 5.61
CA THR A 133 1.77 8.04 4.90
C THR A 133 1.33 8.64 3.56
N PRO A 134 1.47 9.96 3.34
CA PRO A 134 1.29 10.56 2.03
C PRO A 134 2.46 10.19 1.10
N ILE A 135 2.16 9.82 -0.14
CA ILE A 135 3.13 9.40 -1.15
C ILE A 135 2.81 10.10 -2.48
N GLY A 136 3.83 10.68 -3.10
CA GLY A 136 3.72 11.25 -4.44
C GLY A 136 3.60 10.19 -5.54
N CYS A 137 2.98 10.55 -6.64
CA CYS A 137 2.79 9.69 -7.80
C CYS A 137 4.10 9.48 -8.57
N ALA A 138 4.55 8.23 -8.64
CA ALA A 138 5.71 7.84 -9.43
C ALA A 138 5.56 8.18 -10.93
N ALA A 139 4.35 8.04 -11.48
CA ALA A 139 4.09 8.39 -12.89
C ALA A 139 4.24 9.90 -13.13
N HIS A 140 3.81 10.73 -12.18
CA HIS A 140 4.01 12.17 -12.29
C HIS A 140 5.50 12.53 -12.18
N SER A 141 6.22 11.92 -11.23
CA SER A 141 7.68 12.09 -11.11
C SER A 141 8.41 11.71 -12.39
N LEU A 142 8.04 10.59 -13.03
CA LEU A 142 8.62 10.16 -14.30
C LEU A 142 8.32 11.17 -15.43
N ASN A 143 7.09 11.68 -15.50
CA ASN A 143 6.73 12.70 -16.46
C ASN A 143 7.53 14.00 -16.28
N LEU A 144 7.79 14.43 -15.04
CA LEU A 144 8.65 15.58 -14.76
C LEU A 144 10.10 15.32 -15.19
N LEU A 145 10.66 14.17 -14.83
CA LEU A 145 12.00 13.77 -15.26
C LEU A 145 12.15 13.77 -16.78
N LEU A 146 11.16 13.24 -17.50
CA LEU A 146 11.16 13.24 -18.96
C LEU A 146 11.08 14.67 -19.52
N LYS A 147 10.31 15.56 -18.92
CA LYS A 147 10.29 16.98 -19.32
C LYS A 147 11.66 17.63 -19.16
N ASP A 148 12.36 17.35 -18.07
CA ASP A 148 13.70 17.90 -17.82
C ASP A 148 14.72 17.35 -18.84
N ILE A 149 14.65 16.05 -19.16
CA ILE A 149 15.47 15.46 -20.23
C ILE A 149 15.18 16.14 -21.58
N MET A 150 13.89 16.34 -21.91
CA MET A 150 13.49 16.98 -23.16
C MET A 150 13.87 18.46 -23.24
N ALA A 151 14.11 19.12 -22.10
CA ALA A 151 14.60 20.50 -22.05
C ALA A 151 16.11 20.63 -22.32
N LEU A 152 16.86 19.53 -22.38
CA LEU A 152 18.28 19.55 -22.73
C LEU A 152 18.48 20.02 -24.18
N LYS A 153 19.48 20.88 -24.40
CA LYS A 153 19.80 21.40 -25.75
C LYS A 153 20.06 20.29 -26.77
N THR A 154 20.62 19.17 -26.32
CA THR A 154 20.89 17.99 -27.15
C THR A 154 19.60 17.34 -27.68
N MET A 155 18.48 17.49 -26.97
CA MET A 155 17.19 16.92 -27.34
C MET A 155 16.37 17.82 -28.28
N ASP A 156 16.69 19.13 -28.36
CA ASP A 156 15.90 20.11 -29.12
C ASP A 156 15.82 19.77 -30.63
N THR A 157 16.95 19.42 -31.25
CA THR A 157 16.99 19.04 -32.66
C THR A 157 16.17 17.78 -32.95
N LEU A 158 16.27 16.78 -32.08
CA LEU A 158 15.51 15.53 -32.22
C LEU A 158 14.01 15.77 -32.04
N TYR A 159 13.64 16.57 -31.04
CA TYR A 159 12.26 16.92 -30.74
C TYR A 159 11.60 17.66 -31.92
N LYS A 160 12.29 18.64 -32.52
CA LYS A 160 11.78 19.39 -33.68
C LYS A 160 11.47 18.48 -34.86
N ARG A 161 12.43 17.61 -35.23
CA ARG A 161 12.26 16.64 -36.34
C ARG A 161 11.12 15.66 -36.08
N ALA A 162 11.07 15.09 -34.87
CA ALA A 162 10.00 14.18 -34.50
C ALA A 162 8.62 14.87 -34.56
N LYS A 163 8.52 16.12 -34.10
CA LYS A 163 7.28 16.90 -34.14
C LYS A 163 6.81 17.21 -35.56
N GLU A 164 7.72 17.47 -36.49
CA GLU A 164 7.40 17.65 -37.90
C GLU A 164 6.84 16.36 -38.52
N MET A 165 7.46 15.21 -38.24
CA MET A 165 6.96 13.92 -38.71
C MET A 165 5.57 13.60 -38.16
N VAL A 166 5.32 13.81 -36.86
CA VAL A 166 4.01 13.60 -36.26
C VAL A 166 2.95 14.51 -36.88
N ARG A 167 3.30 15.78 -37.16
CA ARG A 167 2.39 16.71 -37.85
C ARG A 167 2.05 16.24 -39.26
N PHE A 168 3.05 15.79 -40.02
CA PHE A 168 2.83 15.25 -41.36
C PHE A 168 1.86 14.06 -41.32
N ALA A 169 2.10 13.10 -40.42
CA ALA A 169 1.26 11.91 -40.26
C ALA A 169 -0.15 12.22 -39.71
N ALA A 170 -0.34 13.35 -39.01
CA ALA A 170 -1.64 13.73 -38.46
C ALA A 170 -2.54 14.50 -39.44
N ILE A 171 -2.01 14.93 -40.60
CA ILE A 171 -2.73 15.72 -41.61
C ILE A 171 -3.11 14.86 -42.83
N THR A 172 -2.47 13.71 -43.02
CA THR A 172 -2.90 12.62 -43.94
C THR A 172 -3.94 11.72 -43.29
#